data_AF-A0A1Y2DU48-F1
#
_entry.id   AF-A0A1Y2DU48-F1
#
_cell.length_a   1.000
_cell.length_b   1.000
_cell.length_c   1.000
_cell.angle_alpha   90.00
_cell.angle_beta   90.00
_cell.angle_gamma   90.00
#
_symmetry.space_group_name_H-M   'P 1'
#
loop_
_entity.id
_entity.type
_entity.pdbx_description
1 polymer ?
#
loop_
_entity_poly.entity_id
_entity_poly.type
_entity_poly.pdbx_seq_one_letter_code
_entity_poly.pdbx_strand_id
1 'polypeptide(L)'
;MKKKFNNEIEKLQLINEQKSKNNDSLKSANDELNNKLTEKSKEIEQLKKDLQDKLQKLTQNNLSVDTNEVISSQPASSLNTLTAEQSSLSQLISPMTLARNTNTPVSLSVLLSSKDSNSTAITNNNDDNINNNINNNNNNNNKAYESTGTVEDSSSNREIELKKQVQNLMDLLNESERNVRELTKKESNLKEELDKMNRDEKRTTVNMEYLKNVVLRFLESNEKEKLVPVITNLLQLDSKEIERLQAISENKRKFW
;
A
#
# COMPACT_ATOMS: atom_id res chain seq x y z
N MET A 1 60.89 -6.37 -26.98
CA MET A 1 59.89 -7.48 -26.87
C MET A 1 59.75 -8.01 -25.44
N LYS A 2 60.84 -8.43 -24.76
CA LYS A 2 60.79 -9.00 -23.40
C LYS A 2 60.01 -8.16 -22.37
N LYS A 3 60.18 -6.83 -22.35
CA LYS A 3 59.47 -5.94 -21.41
C LYS A 3 57.94 -5.92 -21.61
N LYS A 4 57.46 -5.99 -22.86
CA LYS A 4 56.01 -6.04 -23.15
C LYS A 4 55.41 -7.38 -22.72
N PHE A 5 56.15 -8.47 -22.89
CA PHE A 5 55.72 -9.81 -22.48
C PHE A 5 55.63 -9.94 -20.95
N ASN A 6 56.60 -9.42 -20.21
CA ASN A 6 56.54 -9.43 -18.74
C ASN A 6 55.37 -8.61 -18.20
N ASN A 7 55.09 -7.43 -18.78
CA ASN A 7 53.93 -6.63 -18.37
C ASN A 7 52.59 -7.37 -18.60
N GLU A 8 52.48 -8.14 -19.68
CA GLU A 8 51.26 -8.92 -19.96
C GLU A 8 51.10 -10.08 -18.97
N ILE A 9 52.20 -10.75 -18.58
CA ILE A 9 52.19 -11.80 -17.55
C ILE A 9 51.71 -11.23 -16.20
N GLU A 10 52.25 -10.08 -15.80
CA GLU A 10 51.88 -9.41 -14.54
C GLU A 10 50.40 -9.03 -14.53
N LYS A 11 49.89 -8.52 -15.67
CA LYS A 11 48.46 -8.22 -15.84
C LYS A 11 47.59 -9.47 -15.74
N LEU A 12 48.00 -10.58 -16.35
CA LEU A 12 47.28 -11.85 -16.28
C LEU A 12 47.28 -12.43 -14.86
N GLN A 13 48.39 -12.29 -14.13
CA GLN A 13 48.47 -12.69 -12.72
C GLN A 13 47.49 -11.88 -11.87
N LEU A 14 47.45 -10.56 -12.04
CA LEU A 14 46.53 -9.68 -11.32
C LEU A 14 45.06 -10.04 -11.60
N ILE A 15 44.72 -10.30 -12.87
CA ILE A 15 43.37 -10.72 -13.27
C ILE A 15 43.00 -12.06 -12.62
N ASN A 16 43.94 -13.01 -12.59
CA ASN A 16 43.67 -14.33 -12.01
C ASN A 16 43.49 -14.25 -10.49
N GLU A 17 44.29 -13.43 -9.81
CA GLU A 17 44.15 -13.21 -8.38
C GLU A 17 42.81 -12.53 -8.03
N GLN A 18 42.40 -11.54 -8.83
CA GLN A 18 41.12 -10.88 -8.65
C GLN A 18 39.93 -11.80 -8.94
N LYS A 19 40.04 -12.70 -9.93
CA LYS A 19 39.05 -13.76 -10.16
C LYS A 19 38.96 -14.72 -8.99
N SER A 20 40.09 -15.12 -8.40
CA SER A 20 40.10 -15.98 -7.21
C SER A 20 39.35 -15.33 -6.06
N LYS A 21 39.69 -14.07 -5.74
CA LYS A 21 39.04 -13.30 -4.68
C LYS A 21 37.53 -13.16 -4.88
N ASN A 22 37.10 -12.88 -6.12
CA ASN A 22 35.67 -12.81 -6.44
C ASN A 22 34.98 -14.17 -6.28
N ASN A 23 35.63 -15.26 -6.66
CA ASN A 23 35.06 -16.60 -6.53
C ASN A 23 34.91 -17.01 -5.06
N ASP A 24 35.90 -16.70 -4.22
CA ASP A 24 35.84 -16.95 -2.78
C ASP A 24 34.73 -16.14 -2.10
N SER A 25 34.57 -14.87 -2.50
CA SER A 25 33.48 -14.02 -2.01
C SER A 25 32.10 -14.55 -2.43
N LEU A 26 31.95 -14.97 -3.68
CA LEU A 26 30.71 -15.58 -4.19
C LEU A 26 30.38 -16.89 -3.45
N LYS A 27 31.40 -17.72 -3.18
CA LYS A 27 31.23 -18.96 -2.43
C LYS A 27 30.74 -18.68 -1.01
N SER A 28 31.36 -17.73 -0.31
CA SER A 28 30.93 -17.33 1.03
C SER A 28 29.50 -16.79 1.05
N ALA A 29 29.11 -15.97 0.07
CA ALA A 29 27.74 -15.44 -0.02
C ALA A 29 26.72 -16.56 -0.30
N ASN A 30 27.09 -17.54 -1.12
CA ASN A 30 26.24 -18.69 -1.42
C ASN A 30 26.06 -19.60 -0.20
N ASP A 31 27.12 -19.82 0.58
CA ASP A 31 27.07 -20.57 1.83
C ASP A 31 26.16 -19.86 2.86
N GLU A 32 26.23 -18.53 2.96
CA GLU A 32 25.34 -17.74 3.81
C GLU A 32 23.87 -17.83 3.38
N LEU A 33 23.59 -17.72 2.08
CA LEU A 33 22.24 -17.88 1.51
C LEU A 33 21.68 -19.27 1.78
N ASN A 34 22.49 -20.32 1.61
CA ASN A 34 22.09 -21.69 1.91
C ASN A 34 21.76 -21.87 3.40
N ASN A 35 22.57 -21.29 4.29
CA ASN A 35 22.29 -21.32 5.73
C ASN A 35 20.95 -20.64 6.06
N LYS A 36 20.70 -19.44 5.51
CA LYS A 36 19.41 -18.74 5.67
C LYS A 36 18.23 -19.55 5.13
N LEU A 37 18.41 -20.23 3.99
CA LEU A 37 17.38 -21.08 3.40
C LEU A 37 17.06 -22.29 4.30
N THR A 38 18.09 -22.91 4.89
CA THR A 38 17.89 -24.02 5.84
C THR A 38 17.20 -23.56 7.12
N GLU A 39 17.51 -22.37 7.62
CA GLU A 39 16.86 -21.80 8.80
C GLU A 39 15.38 -21.49 8.52
N LYS A 40 15.08 -20.84 7.39
CA LYS A 40 13.69 -20.56 6.98
C LYS A 40 12.88 -21.83 6.75
N SER A 41 13.49 -22.86 6.16
CA SER A 41 12.83 -24.17 6.01
C SER A 41 12.48 -24.81 7.37
N LYS A 42 13.37 -24.69 8.37
CA LYS A 42 13.08 -25.17 9.74
C LYS A 42 11.95 -24.39 10.40
N GLU A 43 11.92 -23.06 10.23
CA GLU A 43 10.85 -22.19 10.75
C GLU A 43 9.49 -22.58 10.16
N ILE A 44 9.42 -22.82 8.85
CA ILE A 44 8.21 -23.27 8.17
C ILE A 44 7.74 -24.63 8.72
N GLU A 45 8.64 -25.59 8.89
CA GLU A 45 8.26 -26.90 9.45
C GLU A 45 7.77 -26.79 10.91
N GLN A 46 8.36 -25.91 11.72
CA GLN A 46 7.87 -25.65 13.08
C GLN A 46 6.48 -25.02 13.05
N LEU A 47 6.24 -24.00 12.22
CA LEU A 47 4.92 -23.37 12.09
C LEU A 47 3.86 -24.35 11.59
N LYS A 48 4.22 -25.22 10.66
CA LYS A 48 3.34 -26.28 10.15
C LYS A 48 2.96 -27.26 11.25
N LYS A 49 3.93 -27.67 12.09
CA LYS A 49 3.69 -28.52 13.25
C LYS A 49 2.77 -27.84 14.27
N ASP A 50 3.01 -26.57 14.60
CA ASP A 50 2.19 -25.81 15.53
C ASP A 50 0.74 -25.66 15.03
N LEU A 51 0.55 -25.43 13.72
CA LEU A 51 -0.76 -25.40 13.09
C LEU A 51 -1.46 -26.76 13.14
N GLN A 52 -0.74 -27.85 12.89
CA GLN A 52 -1.26 -29.21 13.00
C GLN A 52 -1.69 -29.54 14.44
N ASP A 53 -0.88 -29.19 15.43
CA ASP A 53 -1.19 -29.37 16.85
C ASP A 53 -2.42 -28.56 17.26
N LYS A 54 -2.57 -27.34 16.72
CA LYS A 54 -3.75 -26.50 16.96
C LYS A 54 -5.01 -27.10 16.34
N LEU A 55 -4.91 -27.64 15.13
CA LEU A 55 -6.00 -28.35 14.45
C LEU A 55 -6.42 -29.59 15.23
N GLN A 56 -5.48 -30.39 15.72
CA GLN A 56 -5.77 -31.58 16.53
C GLN A 56 -6.49 -31.22 17.84
N LYS A 57 -6.09 -30.13 18.51
CA LYS A 57 -6.77 -29.63 19.72
C LYS A 57 -8.21 -29.18 19.44
N LEU A 58 -8.46 -28.53 18.30
CA LEU A 58 -9.82 -28.15 17.88
C LEU A 58 -10.69 -29.38 17.61
N THR A 59 -10.14 -30.42 16.97
CA THR A 59 -10.87 -31.67 16.70
C THR A 59 -11.18 -32.44 17.99
N GLN A 60 -10.25 -32.46 18.96
CA GLN A 60 -10.48 -33.13 20.26
C GLN A 60 -11.49 -32.38 21.13
N ASN A 61 -11.51 -31.04 21.10
CA ASN A 61 -12.47 -30.24 21.86
C ASN A 61 -13.91 -30.40 21.35
N ASN A 62 -14.11 -30.71 20.07
CA ASN A 62 -15.44 -30.99 19.48
C ASN A 62 -15.93 -32.43 19.68
N LEU A 63 -15.12 -33.33 20.26
CA LEU A 63 -15.49 -34.73 20.54
C LEU A 63 -16.03 -34.97 21.96
N SER A 64 -16.20 -33.91 22.78
CA SER A 64 -16.67 -34.02 24.17
C SER A 64 -18.13 -33.61 24.37
N VAL A 65 -18.88 -33.37 23.29
CA VAL A 65 -20.32 -33.10 23.34
C VAL A 65 -21.04 -34.19 22.54
N ASP A 66 -21.57 -35.14 23.31
CA ASP A 66 -22.78 -35.92 23.04
C ASP A 66 -22.76 -36.91 21.85
N THR A 67 -22.61 -38.20 22.16
CA THR A 67 -23.26 -39.29 21.40
C THR A 67 -23.55 -40.49 22.29
N ASN A 68 -24.79 -40.56 22.79
CA ASN A 68 -25.51 -41.83 22.86
C ASN A 68 -25.95 -42.23 21.44
N GLU A 69 -26.02 -43.55 21.20
CA GLU A 69 -26.59 -44.27 20.04
C GLU A 69 -25.73 -44.47 18.76
N VAL A 70 -25.01 -45.60 18.77
CA VAL A 70 -25.11 -46.77 17.87
C VAL A 70 -25.69 -46.58 16.45
N ILE A 71 -24.88 -46.92 15.43
CA ILE A 71 -25.09 -47.85 14.27
C ILE A 71 -24.02 -47.48 13.20
N SER A 72 -22.91 -48.23 13.12
CA SER A 72 -22.56 -49.30 12.16
C SER A 72 -21.94 -48.91 10.80
N SER A 73 -20.71 -49.42 10.61
CA SER A 73 -20.09 -50.00 9.40
C SER A 73 -19.77 -49.16 8.13
N GLN A 74 -18.46 -49.11 7.88
CA GLN A 74 -17.72 -49.25 6.60
C GLN A 74 -17.28 -48.02 5.76
N PRO A 75 -16.17 -48.18 4.98
CA PRO A 75 -15.25 -47.08 4.63
C PRO A 75 -15.26 -46.67 3.14
N ALA A 76 -14.74 -45.47 2.90
CA ALA A 76 -14.14 -44.95 1.67
C ALA A 76 -15.01 -44.70 0.42
N SER A 77 -14.67 -43.58 -0.25
CA SER A 77 -14.97 -43.14 -1.63
C SER A 77 -16.36 -42.59 -1.93
N SER A 78 -16.45 -41.29 -2.25
CA SER A 78 -16.70 -40.79 -3.61
C SER A 78 -16.96 -39.28 -3.64
N LEU A 79 -16.31 -38.62 -4.60
CA LEU A 79 -16.70 -37.33 -5.17
C LEU A 79 -18.19 -37.34 -5.52
N ASN A 80 -18.93 -36.32 -5.06
CA ASN A 80 -20.00 -35.59 -5.76
C ASN A 80 -20.97 -35.03 -4.72
N THR A 81 -20.90 -33.71 -4.47
CA THR A 81 -22.04 -32.85 -4.04
C THR A 81 -21.55 -31.40 -3.88
N LEU A 82 -21.02 -30.81 -4.95
CA LEU A 82 -21.20 -29.38 -5.19
C LEU A 82 -22.54 -29.25 -5.91
N THR A 83 -23.59 -28.70 -5.29
CA THR A 83 -24.74 -28.12 -6.02
C THR A 83 -25.81 -27.43 -5.15
N ALA A 84 -25.85 -27.63 -3.82
CA ALA A 84 -26.97 -27.09 -3.01
C ALA A 84 -26.74 -25.71 -2.36
N GLU A 85 -25.50 -25.22 -2.24
CA GLU A 85 -25.24 -23.96 -1.49
C GLU A 85 -25.09 -22.70 -2.35
N GLN A 86 -25.10 -22.83 -3.68
CA GLN A 86 -24.93 -21.68 -4.60
C GLN A 86 -26.24 -20.93 -4.90
N SER A 87 -27.41 -21.44 -4.47
CA SER A 87 -28.69 -20.76 -4.72
C SER A 87 -29.02 -19.64 -3.72
N SER A 88 -28.32 -19.57 -2.58
CA SER A 88 -28.67 -18.63 -1.49
C SER A 88 -27.96 -17.27 -1.56
N LEU A 89 -26.99 -17.08 -2.46
CA LEU A 89 -26.23 -15.83 -2.60
C LEU A 89 -26.71 -14.91 -3.74
N SER A 90 -27.65 -15.36 -4.56
CA SER A 90 -28.11 -14.62 -5.75
C SER A 90 -29.23 -13.60 -5.49
N GLN A 91 -29.68 -13.44 -4.23
CA GLN A 91 -30.77 -12.51 -3.88
C GLN A 91 -30.34 -11.15 -3.32
N LEU A 92 -29.04 -10.90 -3.16
CA LEU A 92 -28.55 -9.66 -2.54
C LEU A 92 -27.99 -8.61 -3.49
N ILE A 93 -27.97 -8.86 -4.81
CA ILE A 93 -27.43 -7.89 -5.77
C ILE A 93 -28.32 -7.84 -7.00
N SER A 94 -29.24 -6.88 -7.04
CA SER A 94 -29.78 -6.35 -8.30
C SER A 94 -29.17 -4.98 -8.60
N PRO A 95 -28.88 -4.67 -9.89
CA PRO A 95 -28.12 -3.50 -10.28
C PRO A 95 -29.06 -2.32 -10.59
N MET A 96 -28.70 -1.12 -10.14
CA MET A 96 -29.29 0.12 -10.66
C MET A 96 -28.18 0.92 -11.34
N THR A 97 -28.02 0.68 -12.63
CA THR A 97 -27.28 1.56 -13.54
C THR A 97 -28.31 2.35 -14.34
N LEU A 98 -28.25 3.69 -14.26
CA LEU A 98 -28.06 4.59 -15.41
C LEU A 98 -28.23 6.06 -14.99
N ALA A 99 -27.18 6.85 -15.27
CA ALA A 99 -27.14 8.24 -15.75
C ALA A 99 -25.98 8.99 -15.07
N ARG A 100 -24.80 9.03 -15.70
CA ARG A 100 -24.38 10.06 -16.66
C ARG A 100 -23.65 11.23 -15.99
N ASN A 101 -22.32 11.11 -15.99
CA ASN A 101 -21.35 12.13 -16.43
C ASN A 101 -21.68 13.61 -16.12
N THR A 102 -21.02 14.18 -15.11
CA THR A 102 -20.22 15.42 -15.21
C THR A 102 -19.31 15.58 -13.98
N ASN A 103 -18.04 15.88 -14.22
CA ASN A 103 -17.06 16.31 -13.22
C ASN A 103 -17.50 17.61 -12.52
N THR A 104 -17.67 17.59 -11.19
CA THR A 104 -17.42 18.72 -10.25
C THR A 104 -17.45 18.19 -8.80
N PRO A 105 -16.56 18.65 -7.89
CA PRO A 105 -16.60 18.24 -6.50
C PRO A 105 -17.79 18.90 -5.78
N VAL A 106 -18.71 18.11 -5.25
CA VAL A 106 -19.83 18.60 -4.44
C VAL A 106 -19.30 18.99 -3.06
N SER A 107 -19.42 20.26 -2.69
CA SER A 107 -19.07 20.77 -1.36
C SER A 107 -19.98 20.19 -0.27
N LEU A 108 -19.36 19.82 0.86
CA LEU A 108 -19.98 19.24 2.07
C LEU A 108 -21.08 20.10 2.74
N SER A 109 -21.30 21.34 2.29
CA SER A 109 -22.31 22.26 2.82
C SER A 109 -23.75 21.88 2.53
N VAL A 110 -24.01 20.97 1.58
CA VAL A 110 -25.38 20.54 1.20
C VAL A 110 -25.94 19.46 2.14
N LEU A 111 -25.09 18.70 2.82
CA LEU A 111 -25.52 17.60 3.71
C LEU A 111 -25.96 18.05 5.11
N LEU A 112 -25.72 19.31 5.49
CA LEU A 112 -25.97 19.83 6.85
C LEU A 112 -27.28 20.61 7.01
N SER A 113 -28.10 20.73 5.95
CA SER A 113 -29.38 21.45 6.03
C SER A 113 -30.57 20.51 5.93
N SER A 114 -30.85 19.75 7.00
CA SER A 114 -32.17 19.16 7.26
C SER A 114 -32.30 18.63 8.69
N LYS A 115 -32.41 19.53 9.67
CA LYS A 115 -33.33 19.38 10.80
C LYS A 115 -33.51 20.72 11.52
N ASP A 116 -34.73 20.93 11.97
CA ASP A 116 -35.18 21.92 12.95
C ASP A 116 -35.53 23.32 12.42
N SER A 117 -36.75 23.36 11.91
CA SER A 117 -37.67 24.49 11.98
C SER A 117 -37.74 25.08 13.40
N ASN A 118 -37.20 26.29 13.57
CA ASN A 118 -37.85 27.40 14.28
C ASN A 118 -36.92 28.63 14.25
N SER A 119 -37.17 29.55 13.32
CA SER A 119 -36.92 30.96 13.60
C SER A 119 -37.84 31.84 12.76
N THR A 120 -38.65 32.58 13.49
CA THR A 120 -39.45 33.71 13.05
C THR A 120 -38.56 34.74 12.37
N ALA A 121 -39.04 35.26 11.25
CA ALA A 121 -38.44 36.31 10.44
C ALA A 121 -37.99 37.54 11.25
N ILE A 122 -36.78 38.06 10.95
CA ILE A 122 -36.53 39.51 10.85
C ILE A 122 -35.62 39.78 9.64
N THR A 123 -36.06 40.74 8.86
CA THR A 123 -35.63 41.20 7.54
C THR A 123 -34.38 42.08 7.56
N ASN A 124 -33.66 42.06 6.44
CA ASN A 124 -32.52 42.90 6.07
C ASN A 124 -32.73 44.42 6.27
N ASN A 125 -31.64 45.17 6.55
CA ASN A 125 -30.95 46.06 5.59
C ASN A 125 -30.09 47.14 6.29
N ASN A 126 -28.93 47.40 5.69
CA ASN A 126 -28.23 48.68 5.51
C ASN A 126 -27.18 49.22 6.52
N ASP A 127 -26.13 49.74 5.87
CA ASP A 127 -25.27 50.91 6.16
C ASP A 127 -23.96 50.76 6.98
N ASP A 128 -22.87 50.83 6.21
CA ASP A 128 -21.74 51.77 6.31
C ASP A 128 -21.20 52.25 7.67
N ASN A 129 -19.88 52.03 7.82
CA ASN A 129 -18.87 52.97 8.32
C ASN A 129 -19.01 53.54 9.74
N ILE A 130 -18.19 53.07 10.71
CA ILE A 130 -17.55 53.95 11.71
C ILE A 130 -16.14 53.46 12.06
N ASN A 131 -15.17 54.31 11.74
CA ASN A 131 -13.79 54.35 12.20
C ASN A 131 -13.69 54.98 13.61
N ASN A 132 -12.60 54.71 14.34
CA ASN A 132 -12.00 55.49 15.46
C ASN A 132 -11.99 54.89 16.88
N ASN A 133 -10.78 54.51 17.29
CA ASN A 133 -9.98 55.13 18.37
C ASN A 133 -10.63 55.34 19.75
N ILE A 134 -10.22 54.53 20.73
CA ILE A 134 -10.06 54.98 22.12
C ILE A 134 -8.70 54.48 22.65
N ASN A 135 -7.69 55.33 22.50
CA ASN A 135 -6.65 55.51 23.50
C ASN A 135 -7.31 56.00 24.81
N ASN A 136 -7.02 55.37 25.94
CA ASN A 136 -6.98 56.07 27.22
C ASN A 136 -6.03 55.37 28.20
N ASN A 137 -4.85 55.98 28.33
CA ASN A 137 -4.02 55.94 29.52
C ASN A 137 -4.86 56.25 30.76
N ASN A 138 -4.64 55.52 31.85
CA ASN A 138 -4.64 56.08 33.20
C ASN A 138 -3.76 55.22 34.13
N ASN A 139 -2.49 55.64 34.26
CA ASN A 139 -1.69 55.39 35.44
C ASN A 139 -2.23 56.23 36.60
N ASN A 140 -2.58 55.61 37.72
CA ASN A 140 -2.56 56.25 39.02
C ASN A 140 -2.15 55.23 40.08
N ASN A 141 -0.93 55.40 40.58
CA ASN A 141 -0.45 54.76 41.80
C ASN A 141 -1.19 55.37 42.99
N ASN A 142 -1.86 54.55 43.82
CA ASN A 142 -1.91 54.82 45.24
C ASN A 142 -1.96 53.54 46.07
N LYS A 143 -1.26 53.64 47.19
CA LYS A 143 -0.79 52.61 48.09
C LYS A 143 -1.91 52.18 49.04
N ALA A 144 -1.94 50.88 49.30
CA ALA A 144 -2.22 50.26 50.59
C ALA A 144 -3.61 49.63 50.85
N TYR A 145 -3.52 48.38 51.33
CA TYR A 145 -4.48 47.56 52.09
C TYR A 145 -5.93 47.46 51.58
N GLU A 146 -6.30 46.31 51.03
CA GLU A 146 -7.40 45.46 51.55
C GLU A 146 -7.60 44.20 50.70
N SER A 147 -7.89 43.08 51.38
CA SER A 147 -8.15 41.75 50.86
C SER A 147 -9.16 41.70 49.71
N THR A 148 -8.74 41.25 48.51
CA THR A 148 -9.63 40.66 47.49
C THR A 148 -8.93 39.59 46.64
N GLY A 149 -8.15 38.70 47.27
CA GLY A 149 -7.76 37.45 46.62
C GLY A 149 -8.98 36.52 46.58
N THR A 150 -9.44 36.11 45.40
CA THR A 150 -10.03 34.77 45.11
C THR A 150 -10.64 34.60 43.70
N VAL A 151 -10.95 35.66 42.95
CA VAL A 151 -11.68 35.52 41.66
C VAL A 151 -10.80 35.62 40.41
N GLU A 152 -9.79 36.50 40.38
CA GLU A 152 -8.93 36.69 39.20
C GLU A 152 -7.95 35.52 38.98
N ASP A 153 -7.37 34.97 40.05
CA ASP A 153 -6.50 33.79 39.98
C ASP A 153 -7.23 32.54 39.47
N SER A 154 -8.52 32.40 39.83
CA SER A 154 -9.34 31.26 39.41
C SER A 154 -9.65 31.30 37.91
N SER A 155 -9.89 32.50 37.37
CA SER A 155 -10.14 32.71 35.94
C SER A 155 -8.86 32.53 35.11
N SER A 156 -7.72 33.02 35.62
CA SER A 156 -6.41 32.85 35.00
C SER A 156 -5.97 31.38 34.99
N ASN A 157 -6.14 30.65 36.09
CA ASN A 157 -5.84 29.22 36.16
C ASN A 157 -6.70 28.39 35.19
N ARG A 158 -7.99 28.74 35.06
CA ARG A 158 -8.87 28.10 34.08
C ARG A 158 -8.43 28.35 32.64
N GLU A 159 -7.99 29.56 32.33
CA GLU A 159 -7.46 29.90 31.01
C GLU A 159 -6.16 29.14 30.71
N ILE A 160 -5.28 28.97 31.70
CA ILE A 160 -4.05 28.17 31.59
C ILE A 160 -4.38 26.69 31.33
N GLU A 161 -5.35 26.12 32.05
CA GLU A 161 -5.82 24.75 31.82
C GLU A 161 -6.41 24.56 30.43
N LEU A 162 -7.23 25.50 29.96
CA LEU A 162 -7.80 25.46 28.62
C LEU A 162 -6.73 25.56 27.55
N LYS A 163 -5.74 26.46 27.70
CA LYS A 163 -4.58 26.55 26.80
C LYS A 163 -3.77 25.26 26.78
N LYS A 164 -3.57 24.63 27.94
CA LYS A 164 -2.88 23.33 28.04
C LYS A 164 -3.68 22.22 27.36
N GLN A 165 -5.00 22.21 27.52
CA GLN A 165 -5.88 21.24 26.86
C GLN A 165 -5.87 21.44 25.34
N VAL A 166 -5.96 22.67 24.87
CA VAL A 166 -5.85 23.00 23.43
C VAL A 166 -4.50 22.58 22.88
N GLN A 167 -3.40 22.85 23.60
CA GLN A 167 -2.07 22.41 23.18
C GLN A 167 -1.98 20.88 23.10
N ASN A 168 -2.49 20.16 24.10
CA ASN A 168 -2.51 18.71 24.09
C ASN A 168 -3.35 18.15 22.92
N LEU A 169 -4.50 18.76 22.62
CA LEU A 169 -5.31 18.39 21.47
C LEU A 169 -4.61 18.69 20.15
N MET A 170 -3.87 19.79 20.06
CA MET A 170 -3.06 20.15 18.90
C MET A 170 -1.93 19.14 18.68
N ASP A 171 -1.25 18.73 19.76
CA ASP A 171 -0.19 17.74 19.72
C ASP A 171 -0.73 16.37 19.28
N LEU A 172 -1.88 15.96 19.83
CA LEU A 172 -2.57 14.72 19.43
C LEU A 172 -3.02 14.76 17.97
N LEU A 173 -3.54 15.89 17.49
CA LEU A 173 -3.92 16.07 16.10
C LEU A 173 -2.70 15.94 15.19
N ASN A 174 -1.60 16.62 15.53
CA ASN A 174 -0.36 16.56 14.76
C ASN A 174 0.23 15.15 14.71
N GLU A 175 0.20 14.43 15.84
CA GLU A 175 0.58 13.02 15.89
C GLU A 175 -0.32 12.16 14.99
N SER A 176 -1.64 12.38 15.03
CA SER A 176 -2.58 11.66 14.17
C SER A 176 -2.35 11.95 12.68
N GLU A 177 -2.11 13.20 12.30
CA GLU A 177 -1.79 13.59 10.93
C GLU A 177 -0.49 12.96 10.44
N ARG A 178 0.54 12.94 11.30
CA ARG A 178 1.81 12.29 11.01
C ARG A 178 1.60 10.80 10.78
N ASN A 179 0.82 10.14 11.62
CA ASN A 179 0.50 8.72 11.48
C ASN A 179 -0.26 8.44 10.19
N VAL A 180 -1.24 9.28 9.83
CA VAL A 180 -1.97 9.17 8.55
C VAL A 180 -1.00 9.27 7.38
N ARG A 181 -0.10 10.27 7.36
CA ARG A 181 0.90 10.41 6.28
C ARG A 181 1.81 9.20 6.18
N GLU A 182 2.23 8.63 7.32
CA GLU A 182 3.06 7.42 7.35
C GLU A 182 2.29 6.20 6.82
N LEU A 183 1.03 6.03 7.22
CA LEU A 183 0.17 4.94 6.75
C LEU A 183 -0.09 5.05 5.25
N THR A 184 -0.42 6.23 4.73
CA THR A 184 -0.60 6.46 3.29
C THR A 184 0.69 6.16 2.52
N LYS A 185 1.87 6.50 3.06
CA LYS A 185 3.15 6.14 2.45
C LYS A 185 3.35 4.62 2.41
N LYS A 186 3.06 3.92 3.52
CA LYS A 186 3.13 2.45 3.58
C LYS A 186 2.17 1.81 2.58
N GLU A 187 0.94 2.30 2.50
CA GLU A 187 -0.07 1.85 1.54
C GLU A 187 0.41 2.01 0.09
N SER A 188 0.96 3.17 -0.25
CA SER A 188 1.52 3.42 -1.59
C SER A 188 2.67 2.46 -1.91
N ASN A 189 3.58 2.23 -0.97
CA ASN A 189 4.69 1.31 -1.15
C ASN A 189 4.22 -0.15 -1.31
N LEU A 190 3.26 -0.57 -0.48
CA LEU A 190 2.68 -1.92 -0.56
C LEU A 190 1.96 -2.13 -1.89
N LYS A 191 1.26 -1.10 -2.40
CA LYS A 191 0.63 -1.15 -3.73
C LYS A 191 1.67 -1.32 -4.83
N GLU A 192 2.77 -0.56 -4.79
CA GLU A 192 3.86 -0.70 -5.75
C GLU A 192 4.51 -2.09 -5.69
N GLU A 193 4.72 -2.63 -4.49
CA GLU A 193 5.26 -3.98 -4.31
C GLU A 193 4.30 -5.05 -4.83
N LEU A 194 2.99 -4.90 -4.57
CA LEU A 194 1.95 -5.78 -5.12
C LEU A 194 1.93 -5.74 -6.65
N ASP A 195 1.97 -4.54 -7.24
CA ASP A 195 2.00 -4.36 -8.69
C ASP A 195 3.26 -4.99 -9.29
N LYS A 196 4.41 -4.86 -8.63
CA LYS A 196 5.66 -5.53 -9.03
C LYS A 196 5.55 -7.05 -8.95
N MET A 197 5.08 -7.59 -7.82
CA MET A 197 4.89 -9.04 -7.65
C MET A 197 3.92 -9.61 -8.69
N ASN A 198 2.82 -8.91 -8.96
CA ASN A 198 1.84 -9.31 -9.98
C ASN A 198 2.46 -9.28 -11.39
N ARG A 199 3.32 -8.30 -11.68
CA ARG A 199 4.08 -8.28 -12.94
C ARG A 199 5.02 -9.47 -13.05
N ASP A 200 5.73 -9.79 -11.98
CA ASP A 200 6.70 -10.90 -11.95
C ASP A 200 6.02 -12.27 -12.03
N GLU A 201 4.91 -12.51 -11.33
CA GLU A 201 4.13 -13.75 -11.40
C GLU A 201 3.57 -14.01 -12.81
N LYS A 202 3.01 -12.97 -13.42
CA LYS A 202 2.53 -13.08 -14.79
C LYS A 202 3.68 -13.24 -15.80
N ARG A 203 4.91 -12.85 -15.48
CA ARG A 203 6.10 -13.16 -16.30
C ARG A 203 6.57 -14.60 -16.13
N THR A 204 6.47 -15.18 -14.94
CA THR A 204 6.86 -16.60 -14.71
C THR A 204 5.89 -17.58 -15.36
N THR A 205 4.62 -17.20 -15.52
CA THR A 205 3.60 -18.01 -16.23
C THR A 205 3.67 -17.90 -17.75
N VAL A 206 4.49 -16.99 -18.30
CA VAL A 206 4.63 -16.84 -19.75
C VAL A 206 5.45 -18.00 -20.32
N ASN A 207 4.91 -18.64 -21.34
CA ASN A 207 5.63 -19.65 -22.11
C ASN A 207 6.82 -18.99 -22.84
N MET A 208 8.03 -19.24 -22.32
CA MET A 208 9.27 -18.68 -22.86
C MET A 208 9.57 -19.12 -24.30
N GLU A 209 9.08 -20.29 -24.72
CA GLU A 209 9.21 -20.77 -26.10
C GLU A 209 8.33 -19.96 -27.06
N TYR A 210 7.09 -19.66 -26.65
CA TYR A 210 6.22 -18.76 -27.42
C TYR A 210 6.79 -17.34 -27.47
N LEU A 211 7.24 -16.80 -26.33
CA LEU A 211 7.90 -15.48 -26.28
C LEU A 211 9.11 -15.44 -27.22
N LYS A 212 9.96 -16.47 -27.20
CA LYS A 212 11.11 -16.59 -28.10
C LYS A 212 10.67 -16.51 -29.56
N ASN A 213 9.63 -17.24 -29.96
CA ASN A 213 9.14 -17.23 -31.34
C ASN A 213 8.55 -15.87 -31.74
N VAL A 214 7.84 -15.20 -30.84
CA VAL A 214 7.29 -13.85 -31.05
C VAL A 214 8.41 -12.82 -31.21
N VAL A 215 9.44 -12.87 -30.35
CA VAL A 215 10.59 -11.97 -30.43
C VAL A 215 11.41 -12.23 -31.69
N LEU A 216 11.63 -13.49 -32.05
CA LEU A 216 12.33 -13.87 -33.29
C LEU A 216 11.60 -13.29 -34.52
N ARG A 217 10.27 -13.49 -34.59
CA ARG A 217 9.42 -12.90 -35.63
C ARG A 217 9.44 -11.38 -35.60
N PHE A 218 9.53 -10.75 -34.44
CA PHE A 218 9.63 -9.30 -34.34
C PHE A 218 10.97 -8.77 -34.86
N LEU A 219 12.05 -9.54 -34.75
CA LEU A 219 13.36 -9.16 -35.28
C LEU A 219 13.45 -9.39 -36.79
N GLU A 220 12.99 -10.56 -37.26
CA GLU A 220 13.10 -11.04 -38.64
C GLU A 220 12.02 -10.50 -39.58
N SER A 221 10.79 -10.27 -39.10
CA SER A 221 9.67 -9.82 -39.93
C SER A 221 9.57 -8.29 -40.01
N ASN A 222 9.03 -7.80 -41.13
CA ASN A 222 8.66 -6.39 -41.32
C ASN A 222 7.33 -6.05 -40.64
N GLU A 223 6.56 -7.03 -40.16
CA GLU A 223 5.27 -6.83 -39.48
C GLU A 223 5.40 -6.53 -37.98
N LYS A 224 6.31 -5.63 -37.62
CA LYS A 224 6.65 -5.33 -36.22
C LYS A 224 5.47 -4.77 -35.44
N GLU A 225 4.65 -3.91 -36.06
CA GLU A 225 3.48 -3.28 -35.43
C GLU A 225 2.45 -4.29 -34.91
N LYS A 226 2.22 -5.40 -35.63
CA LYS A 226 1.25 -6.43 -35.19
C LYS A 226 1.75 -7.21 -33.98
N LEU A 227 3.07 -7.27 -33.80
CA LEU A 227 3.72 -8.00 -32.71
C LEU A 227 3.92 -7.13 -31.46
N VAL A 228 3.85 -5.80 -31.57
CA VAL A 228 3.98 -4.89 -30.41
C VAL A 228 2.94 -5.18 -29.33
N PRO A 229 1.61 -5.28 -29.62
CA PRO A 229 0.62 -5.59 -28.59
C PRO A 229 0.84 -6.95 -27.93
N VAL A 230 1.30 -7.94 -28.71
CA VAL A 230 1.58 -9.29 -28.22
C VAL A 230 2.77 -9.27 -27.25
N ILE A 231 3.85 -8.59 -27.61
CA ILE A 231 5.04 -8.44 -26.75
C ILE A 231 4.70 -7.64 -25.49
N THR A 232 3.90 -6.57 -25.62
CA THR A 232 3.42 -5.78 -24.49
C THR A 232 2.66 -6.64 -23.48
N ASN A 233 1.74 -7.48 -23.95
CA ASN A 233 0.95 -8.35 -23.08
C ASN A 233 1.79 -9.46 -22.45
N LEU A 234 2.72 -10.06 -23.22
CA LEU A 234 3.58 -11.14 -22.71
C LEU A 234 4.58 -10.64 -21.67
N LEU A 235 5.17 -9.45 -21.87
CA LEU A 235 6.20 -8.92 -20.97
C LEU A 235 5.64 -7.98 -19.89
N GLN A 236 4.36 -7.64 -19.98
CA GLN A 236 3.70 -6.60 -19.17
C GLN A 236 4.56 -5.34 -19.08
N LEU A 237 4.74 -4.75 -20.25
CA LEU A 237 5.50 -3.52 -20.42
C LEU A 237 4.74 -2.33 -19.86
N ASP A 238 5.46 -1.41 -19.26
CA ASP A 238 4.91 -0.14 -18.77
C ASP A 238 4.68 0.84 -19.93
N SER A 239 3.81 1.84 -19.76
CA SER A 239 3.44 2.77 -20.86
C SER A 239 4.63 3.42 -21.57
N LYS A 240 5.70 3.75 -20.82
CA LYS A 240 6.95 4.30 -21.37
C LYS A 240 7.72 3.28 -22.22
N GLU A 241 7.67 2.01 -21.85
CA GLU A 241 8.34 0.91 -22.58
C GLU A 241 7.58 0.57 -23.86
N ILE A 242 6.25 0.60 -23.81
CA ILE A 242 5.35 0.44 -24.96
C ILE A 242 5.64 1.53 -26.00
N GLU A 243 5.72 2.79 -25.59
CA GLU A 243 6.00 3.93 -26.49
C GLU A 243 7.35 3.77 -27.21
N ARG A 244 8.40 3.34 -26.49
CA ARG A 244 9.72 3.05 -27.08
C ARG A 244 9.65 1.90 -28.08
N LEU A 245 8.96 0.82 -27.73
CA LEU A 245 8.83 -0.35 -28.58
C LEU A 245 8.04 -0.01 -29.86
N GLN A 246 7.00 0.80 -29.73
CA GLN A 246 6.19 1.29 -30.84
C GLN A 246 7.00 2.20 -31.77
N ALA A 247 7.76 3.15 -31.22
CA ALA A 247 8.64 4.02 -32.00
C ALA A 247 9.67 3.22 -32.83
N ILE A 248 10.24 2.14 -32.28
CA ILE A 248 11.16 1.25 -33.00
C ILE A 248 10.45 0.50 -34.12
N SER A 249 9.20 0.09 -33.90
CA SER A 249 8.39 -0.62 -34.90
C SER A 249 8.01 0.27 -36.09
N GLU A 250 7.78 1.56 -35.85
CA GLU A 250 7.40 2.55 -36.87
C GLU A 250 8.62 3.11 -37.63
N ASN A 251 9.77 3.30 -36.95
CA ASN A 251 10.94 3.95 -37.54
C ASN A 251 11.60 3.15 -38.68
N LYS A 252 11.50 1.81 -38.66
CA LYS A 252 12.00 0.97 -39.77
C LYS A 252 11.19 1.15 -41.07
N ARG A 253 9.95 1.64 -40.99
CA ARG A 253 9.07 1.81 -42.14
C ARG A 253 9.34 3.10 -42.93
N LYS A 254 10.10 4.05 -42.36
CA LYS A 254 10.41 5.35 -42.97
C LYS A 254 11.72 5.37 -43.79
N PHE A 255 12.45 4.25 -43.82
CA PHE A 255 13.78 4.15 -44.45
C PHE A 255 13.79 3.39 -45.79
N TRP A 256 12.63 3.16 -46.40
CA TRP A 256 12.50 2.61 -47.76
C TRP A 256 11.50 3.43 -48.56
#